data_AF-A0A428XBK7-F1
#
_entry.id   AF-A0A428XBK7-F1
#
_cell.length_a   1.000
_cell.length_b   1.000
_cell.length_c   1.000
_cell.angle_alpha   90.00
_cell.angle_beta   90.00
_cell.angle_gamma   90.00
#
_symmetry.space_group_name_H-M   'P 1'
#
loop_
_entity.id
_entity.type
_entity.pdbx_description
1 polymer ?
#
loop_
_entity_poly.entity_id
_entity_poly.type
_entity_poly.pdbx_seq_one_letter_code
_entity_poly.pdbx_strand_id
1 'polypeptide(L)'
;MEEVNKDLTERGELVEAQGLGGPGRVSTVRARPDGVPEVTDGPHFRAEKILAGYWVIDVATPERAVEIAARISSAPRPDGAPGSDPVELHPIMAGPPE
;
A
#
# COMPACT_ATOMS: atom_id res chain seq x y z
N MET A 1 4.32 7.31 10.98
CA MET A 1 3.23 7.44 9.98
C MET A 1 2.16 8.46 10.37
N GLU A 2 1.82 8.62 11.65
CA GLU A 2 0.80 9.60 12.09
C GLU A 2 1.05 11.02 11.58
N GLU A 3 2.29 11.51 11.60
CA GLU A 3 2.60 12.87 11.11
C GLU A 3 2.38 13.04 9.60
N VAL A 4 2.69 12.02 8.80
CA VAL A 4 2.43 12.05 7.34
C VAL A 4 0.92 12.07 7.13
N ASN A 5 0.19 11.18 7.78
CA ASN A 5 -1.27 11.10 7.65
C ASN A 5 -1.94 12.40 8.09
N LYS A 6 -1.47 13.02 9.18
CA LYS A 6 -1.97 14.29 9.68
C LYS A 6 -1.78 15.40 8.65
N ASP A 7 -0.56 15.59 8.13
CA ASP A 7 -0.28 16.62 7.12
C ASP A 7 -1.12 16.42 5.84
N LEU A 8 -1.24 15.19 5.35
CA LEU A 8 -2.09 14.90 4.19
C LEU A 8 -3.59 15.16 4.47
N THR A 9 -4.05 14.86 5.69
CA THR A 9 -5.43 15.15 6.10
C THR A 9 -5.68 16.65 6.18
N GLU A 10 -4.76 17.42 6.76
CA GLU A 10 -4.86 18.88 6.87
C GLU A 10 -4.87 19.57 5.50
N ARG A 11 -4.21 18.96 4.51
CA ARG A 11 -4.22 19.42 3.11
C ARG A 11 -5.43 18.95 2.31
N GLY A 12 -6.25 18.05 2.85
CA GLY A 12 -7.35 17.40 2.13
C GLY A 12 -6.88 16.43 1.04
N GLU A 13 -5.61 16.01 1.07
CA GLU A 13 -5.01 15.09 0.10
C GLU A 13 -5.23 13.62 0.48
N LEU A 14 -5.55 13.31 1.75
CA LEU A 14 -5.74 11.95 2.21
C LEU A 14 -7.18 11.47 2.01
N VAL A 15 -7.35 10.42 1.19
CA VAL A 15 -8.63 9.70 1.06
C VAL A 15 -8.69 8.55 2.07
N GLU A 16 -7.65 7.73 2.15
CA GLU A 16 -7.55 6.60 3.07
C GLU A 16 -6.10 6.22 3.36
N ALA A 17 -5.84 5.67 4.55
CA ALA A 17 -4.58 4.97 4.85
C ALA A 17 -4.83 3.79 5.78
N GLN A 18 -4.29 2.61 5.45
CA GLN A 18 -4.42 1.41 6.29
C GLN A 18 -3.10 0.65 6.40
N GLY A 19 -2.83 0.14 7.60
CA GLY A 19 -1.83 -0.91 7.81
C GLY A 19 -2.46 -2.29 7.59
N LEU A 20 -1.72 -3.21 6.98
CA LEU A 20 -2.16 -4.58 6.72
C LEU A 20 -1.65 -5.53 7.81
N GLY A 21 -2.37 -6.64 8.01
CA GLY A 21 -2.16 -7.57 9.14
C GLY A 21 -0.88 -8.42 9.11
N GLY A 22 0.03 -8.21 8.15
CA GLY A 22 1.26 -8.98 8.03
C GLY A 22 1.07 -10.36 7.37
N PRO A 23 2.17 -11.12 7.15
CA PRO A 23 2.13 -12.35 6.35
C PRO A 23 1.40 -13.51 7.05
N GLY A 24 1.30 -13.48 8.39
CA GLY A 24 0.57 -14.48 9.17
C GLY A 24 -0.94 -14.29 9.21
N ARG A 25 -1.47 -13.23 8.59
CA ARG A 25 -2.92 -12.89 8.59
C ARG A 25 -3.51 -12.75 7.19
N VAL A 26 -2.73 -13.05 6.16
CA VAL A 26 -3.21 -13.03 4.76
C VAL A 26 -3.62 -14.43 4.34
N SER A 27 -4.72 -14.52 3.60
CA SER A 27 -5.13 -15.73 2.90
C SER A 27 -5.22 -15.40 1.41
N THR A 28 -4.71 -16.29 0.57
CA THR A 28 -4.81 -16.19 -0.88
C THR A 28 -5.97 -17.05 -1.37
N VAL A 29 -6.83 -16.48 -2.21
CA VAL A 29 -8.00 -17.16 -2.78
C VAL A 29 -7.85 -17.22 -4.31
N ARG A 30 -8.05 -18.40 -4.90
CA ARG A 30 -8.00 -18.60 -6.36
C ARG A 30 -9.25 -19.34 -6.83
N ALA A 31 -9.93 -18.75 -7.82
CA ALA A 31 -11.06 -19.41 -8.48
C ALA A 31 -10.62 -20.66 -9.22
N ARG A 32 -11.47 -21.70 -9.22
CA ARG A 32 -11.26 -22.94 -9.98
C ARG A 32 -12.44 -23.21 -10.93
N PRO A 33 -12.22 -23.97 -12.02
CA PRO A 33 -13.28 -24.27 -12.99
C PRO A 33 -14.46 -25.08 -12.42
N ASP A 34 -14.25 -25.83 -11.34
CA ASP A 34 -15.26 -26.64 -10.66
C ASP A 34 -16.16 -25.81 -9.71
N GLY A 35 -15.92 -24.50 -9.61
CA GLY A 35 -16.68 -23.58 -8.75
C GLY A 35 -16.27 -23.62 -7.27
N VAL A 36 -15.31 -24.45 -6.88
CA VAL A 36 -14.81 -24.52 -5.49
C VAL A 36 -13.48 -23.76 -5.41
N PRO A 37 -13.42 -22.60 -4.73
CA PRO A 37 -12.19 -21.83 -4.69
C PRO A 37 -11.09 -22.56 -3.90
N GLU A 38 -9.86 -22.43 -4.37
CA GLU A 38 -8.69 -22.77 -3.58
C GLU A 38 -8.39 -21.65 -2.59
N VAL A 39 -8.24 -21.99 -1.32
CA VAL A 39 -7.81 -21.06 -0.27
C VAL A 39 -6.52 -21.56 0.33
N THR A 40 -5.49 -20.72 0.33
CA THR A 40 -4.19 -21.02 0.93
C THR A 40 -3.83 -19.97 1.96
N ASP A 41 -3.32 -20.40 3.11
CA ASP A 41 -2.77 -19.48 4.10
C ASP A 41 -1.47 -18.85 3.58
N GLY A 42 -1.34 -17.54 3.78
CA GLY A 42 -0.18 -16.79 3.35
C GLY A 42 -0.35 -16.06 2.00
N PRO A 43 0.63 -15.21 1.65
CA PRO A 43 0.64 -14.44 0.42
C PRO A 43 0.79 -15.32 -0.82
N HIS A 44 0.27 -14.85 -1.96
CA HIS A 44 0.26 -15.64 -3.20
C HIS A 44 1.66 -16.01 -3.70
N PHE A 45 2.58 -15.06 -3.64
CA PHE A 45 3.98 -15.30 -3.91
C PHE A 45 4.67 -15.70 -2.60
N ARG A 46 5.63 -16.63 -2.65
CA ARG A 46 6.67 -16.75 -1.60
C ARG A 46 7.59 -15.53 -1.66
N ALA A 47 7.01 -14.35 -1.55
CA ALA A 47 7.74 -13.11 -1.52
C ALA A 47 8.30 -12.97 -0.11
N GLU A 48 9.61 -12.76 -0.02
CA GLU A 48 10.27 -12.43 1.25
C GLU A 48 9.75 -11.10 1.82
N LYS A 49 9.10 -10.29 0.99
CA LYS A 49 8.49 -9.01 1.33
C LYS A 49 7.03 -8.99 0.91
N ILE A 50 6.17 -8.55 1.80
CA ILE A 50 4.74 -8.35 1.54
C ILE A 50 4.39 -6.87 1.75
N LEU A 51 3.23 -6.46 1.23
CA LEU A 51 2.72 -5.11 1.42
C LEU A 51 2.40 -4.86 2.90
N ALA A 52 3.03 -3.85 3.49
CA ALA A 52 2.83 -3.48 4.89
C ALA A 52 1.57 -2.63 5.11
N GLY A 53 1.15 -1.89 4.10
CA GLY A 53 0.06 -0.92 4.17
C GLY A 53 -0.13 -0.20 2.84
N TYR A 54 -1.14 0.65 2.77
CA TYR A 54 -1.39 1.49 1.60
C TYR A 54 -1.92 2.87 2.00
N TRP A 55 -1.79 3.79 1.06
CA TRP A 55 -2.40 5.11 1.08
C TRP A 55 -3.19 5.30 -0.21
N VAL A 56 -4.40 5.83 -0.09
CA VAL A 56 -5.15 6.41 -1.21
C VAL A 56 -5.12 7.92 -1.00
N ILE A 57 -4.61 8.62 -2.01
CA ILE A 57 -4.46 10.07 -2.00
C ILE A 57 -5.16 10.66 -3.22
N ASP A 58 -5.75 11.83 -3.03
CA ASP A 58 -6.30 12.67 -4.09
C ASP A 58 -5.41 13.90 -4.22
N VAL A 59 -4.64 13.97 -5.31
CA VAL A 59 -3.64 15.01 -5.53
C VAL A 59 -3.74 15.54 -6.93
N ALA A 60 -3.47 16.83 -7.09
CA ALA A 60 -3.63 17.51 -8.37
C ALA A 60 -2.66 17.03 -9.46
N THR A 61 -1.49 16.49 -9.09
CA THR A 61 -0.47 16.05 -10.04
C THR A 61 0.26 14.77 -9.61
N PRO A 62 0.77 13.95 -10.56
CA PRO A 62 1.56 12.77 -10.24
C PRO A 62 2.84 13.07 -9.46
N GLU A 63 3.47 14.23 -9.68
CA GLU A 63 4.70 14.64 -8.99
C GLU A 63 4.46 14.76 -7.48
N ARG A 64 3.28 15.28 -7.09
CA ARG A 64 2.90 15.34 -5.67
C ARG A 64 2.77 13.94 -5.06
N ALA A 65 2.22 12.97 -5.80
CA ALA A 65 2.19 11.58 -5.35
C ALA A 65 3.60 11.00 -5.14
N VAL A 66 4.55 11.35 -6.02
CA VAL A 66 5.97 10.95 -5.89
C VAL A 66 6.61 11.55 -4.64
N GLU A 67 6.38 12.83 -4.34
CA GLU A 67 6.88 13.47 -3.11
C GLU A 67 6.36 12.76 -1.85
N ILE A 68 5.06 12.45 -1.84
CA ILE A 68 4.42 11.77 -0.72
C ILE A 68 4.99 10.35 -0.57
N ALA A 69 5.12 9.60 -1.67
CA ALA A 69 5.72 8.27 -1.66
C ALA A 69 7.18 8.27 -1.17
N ALA A 70 7.98 9.26 -1.58
CA ALA A 70 9.36 9.42 -1.11
C ALA A 70 9.41 9.67 0.40
N ARG A 71 8.53 10.53 0.93
CA ARG A 71 8.42 10.78 2.37
C ARG A 71 8.03 9.52 3.13
N ILE A 72 7.06 8.75 2.63
CA ILE A 72 6.65 7.47 3.22
C ILE A 72 7.81 6.46 3.19
N SER A 73 8.53 6.34 2.07
CA SER A 73 9.66 5.42 1.92
C SER A 73 10.79 5.72 2.91
N SER A 74 11.03 7.01 3.19
CA SER A 74 12.04 7.47 4.16
C SER A 74 11.60 7.40 5.63
N ALA A 75 10.35 7.00 5.92
CA ALA A 75 9.82 7.03 7.27
C ALA A 75 10.69 6.17 8.23
N PRO A 76 10.95 6.64 9.46
CA PRO A 76 11.82 5.91 10.38
C PRO A 76 11.29 4.50 10.67
N ARG A 77 12.19 3.53 10.61
CA ARG A 77 11.93 2.16 11.07
C ARG A 77 11.80 2.15 12.61
N PRO A 78 11.21 1.11 13.24
CA PRO A 78 11.11 1.03 14.70
C PRO A 78 12.42 1.19 15.48
N ASP A 79 13.57 0.94 14.87
CA ASP A 79 14.91 1.17 15.45
C ASP A 79 15.41 2.62 15.32
N GLY A 80 14.61 3.51 14.71
CA GLY A 80 14.93 4.93 14.49
C GLY A 80 15.80 5.19 13.26
N ALA A 81 16.27 4.16 12.56
CA ALA A 81 17.00 4.35 11.31
C ALA A 81 16.07 4.86 10.19
N PRO A 82 16.55 5.69 9.24
CA PRO A 82 15.78 6.06 8.07
C PRO A 82 15.27 4.83 7.32
N GLY A 83 14.00 4.85 6.95
CA GLY A 83 13.42 3.84 6.07
C GLY A 83 14.01 3.93 4.67
N SER A 84 13.93 2.82 3.96
CA SER A 84 14.21 2.74 2.53
C SER A 84 13.32 1.70 1.85
N ASP A 85 12.19 1.38 2.49
CA ASP A 85 11.27 0.40 1.95
C ASP A 85 10.59 0.96 0.70
N PRO A 86 10.47 0.16 -0.37
CA PRO A 86 9.88 0.62 -1.61
C PRO A 86 8.40 0.95 -1.43
N VAL A 87 7.96 2.05 -2.03
CA VAL A 87 6.55 2.44 -2.14
C VAL A 87 6.19 2.45 -3.62
N GLU A 88 5.20 1.65 -3.99
CA GLU A 88 4.71 1.58 -5.36
C GLU A 88 3.54 2.55 -5.55
N LEU A 89 3.59 3.34 -6.63
CA LEU A 89 2.51 4.24 -7.01
C LEU A 89 1.65 3.60 -8.09
N HIS A 90 0.36 3.47 -7.79
CA HIS A 90 -0.63 2.90 -8.70
C HIS A 90 -1.77 3.91 -8.91
N PRO A 91 -1.94 4.45 -10.13
CA PRO A 91 -3.08 5.30 -10.44
C PRO A 91 -4.40 4.54 -10.32
N ILE A 92 -5.40 5.14 -9.67
CA ILE A 92 -6.77 4.60 -9.69
C ILE A 92 -7.43 5.10 -10.98
N MET A 93 -7.55 4.21 -11.95
CA MET A 93 -8.15 4.53 -13.26
C MET A 93 -9.67 4.48 -13.20
N ALA A 94 -10.36 5.42 -13.84
CA ALA A 94 -11.83 5.42 -13.97
C ALA A 94 -12.37 4.33 -14.93
N GLY A 95 -11.49 3.58 -15.61
CA GLY A 95 -11.78 2.51 -16.55
C GLY A 95 -10.49 1.82 -17.01
N PRO A 96 -10.56 0.79 -17.87
CA PRO A 96 -9.38 0.15 -18.42
C PRO A 96 -8.45 1.19 -19.06
N PRO A 97 -7.12 1.09 -18.90
CA PRO A 97 -6.21 1.88 -19.71
C PRO A 97 -6.47 1.57 -21.19
N GLU A 98 -6.53 2.61 -22.04
CA GLU A 98 -6.64 2.46 -23.49
C GLU A 98 -5.45 1.69 -24.09
#